data_AF-A0A8X6M743-F1
#
_entry.id   AF-A0A8X6M743-F1
#
_cell.length_a   1.000
_cell.length_b   1.000
_cell.length_c   1.000
_cell.angle_alpha   90.00
_cell.angle_beta   90.00
_cell.angle_gamma   90.00
#
_symmetry.space_group_name_H-M   'P 1'
#
loop_
_entity.id
_entity.type
_entity.pdbx_description
1 polymer ?
#
loop_
_entity_poly.entity_id
_entity_poly.type
_entity_poly.pdbx_seq_one_letter_code
_entity_poly.pdbx_strand_id
1 'polypeptide(L)'
;MVKKASMTSKIGVFFCLQFQKMPNNHQVFDAEGGFLSSFGSNGEGNGQFNAPTGVAIDSQDNIIVADWGNCRIQVFDMNGSFLSFINTFGDPLYGPQGLALTPDGHVVVSDSGNHCLKVYKYLQ
;
A
#
# COMPACT_ATOMS: atom_id res chain seq x y z
N MET A 1 34.43 15.90 6.79
CA MET A 1 33.68 15.71 5.53
C MET A 1 33.27 14.24 5.45
N VAL A 2 32.04 13.90 5.83
CA VAL A 2 31.53 12.52 5.67
C VAL A 2 30.63 12.53 4.44
N LYS A 3 30.97 11.68 3.47
CA LYS A 3 30.29 11.56 2.17
C LYS A 3 28.89 11.01 2.39
N LYS A 4 27.87 11.68 1.84
CA LYS A 4 26.52 11.14 1.68
C LYS A 4 26.59 9.90 0.78
N ALA A 5 26.13 8.76 1.25
CA ALA A 5 25.90 7.59 0.42
C ALA A 5 24.55 7.73 -0.30
N SER A 6 24.57 7.50 -1.61
CA SER A 6 23.44 7.59 -2.53
C SER A 6 22.84 6.21 -2.76
N MET A 7 21.52 6.13 -2.51
CA MET A 7 20.45 5.32 -3.11
C MET A 7 20.78 3.98 -3.80
N THR A 8 20.07 2.90 -3.43
CA THR A 8 19.39 1.99 -4.38
C THR A 8 18.50 0.95 -3.67
N SER A 9 17.33 0.70 -4.27
CA SER A 9 16.35 -0.36 -3.97
C SER A 9 15.39 -0.14 -2.79
N LYS A 10 14.43 0.76 -2.99
CA LYS A 10 13.10 0.67 -2.35
C LYS A 10 12.42 -0.63 -2.85
N ILE A 11 12.68 -1.76 -2.19
CA ILE A 11 11.81 -2.94 -2.31
C ILE A 11 10.51 -2.55 -1.60
N GLY A 12 9.51 -2.20 -2.40
CA GLY A 12 8.18 -1.82 -1.97
C GLY A 12 7.41 -3.03 -1.43
N VAL A 13 7.75 -3.43 -0.22
CA VAL A 13 6.86 -4.12 0.72
C VAL A 13 6.88 -3.25 1.98
N PHE A 14 5.87 -2.39 2.16
CA PHE A 14 5.67 -1.74 3.45
C PHE A 14 5.07 -2.76 4.42
N PHE A 15 5.91 -3.66 4.91
CA PHE A 15 5.92 -3.89 6.34
C PHE A 15 6.65 -2.69 6.93
N CYS A 16 6.04 -2.02 7.91
CA CYS A 16 6.73 -1.02 8.71
C CYS A 16 8.10 -1.56 9.15
N LEU A 17 9.17 -0.95 8.66
CA LEU A 17 10.55 -1.31 9.01
C LEU A 17 11.33 -0.03 9.28
N GLN A 18 11.48 0.28 10.56
CA GLN A 18 12.80 0.11 11.16
C GLN A 18 12.78 -1.26 11.86
N PHE A 19 13.76 -2.11 11.54
CA PHE A 19 13.76 -3.56 11.76
C PHE A 19 13.90 -3.98 13.24
N GLN A 20 13.07 -4.91 13.72
CA GLN A 20 13.56 -6.13 14.38
C GLN A 20 12.51 -7.27 14.31
N LYS A 21 12.98 -8.42 13.84
CA LYS A 21 12.27 -9.68 13.60
C LYS A 21 11.49 -10.16 14.83
N MET A 22 10.14 -10.12 14.81
CA MET A 22 9.28 -10.98 15.63
C MET A 22 7.99 -11.35 14.88
N PRO A 23 7.46 -12.57 15.07
CA PRO A 23 6.29 -13.04 14.35
C PRO A 23 5.01 -12.43 14.95
N ASN A 24 4.17 -11.88 14.07
CA ASN A 24 2.74 -11.62 14.28
C ASN A 24 2.35 -10.36 15.07
N ASN A 25 2.54 -9.15 14.51
CA ASN A 25 1.54 -8.06 14.50
C ASN A 25 2.10 -6.79 13.83
N HIS A 26 1.25 -6.07 13.08
CA HIS A 26 1.62 -4.84 12.36
C HIS A 26 1.28 -3.58 13.17
N GLN A 27 2.28 -2.76 13.54
CA GLN A 27 2.14 -1.40 14.08
C GLN A 27 3.35 -0.53 13.63
N VAL A 28 3.15 0.78 13.45
CA VAL A 28 4.21 1.76 13.10
C VAL A 28 4.57 2.58 14.35
N PHE A 29 5.87 2.67 14.65
CA PHE A 29 6.48 3.23 15.85
C PHE A 29 7.45 4.37 15.44
N ASP A 30 7.51 5.50 16.17
CA ASP A 30 8.63 6.47 16.07
C ASP A 30 9.95 5.85 16.59
N ALA A 31 11.06 6.59 16.64
CA ALA A 31 12.35 6.04 17.12
C ALA A 31 12.27 5.51 18.57
N GLU A 32 11.24 5.91 19.31
CA GLU A 32 10.89 5.52 20.66
C GLU A 32 9.70 4.54 20.75
N GLY A 33 8.97 4.29 19.67
CA GLY A 33 7.78 3.45 19.73
C GLY A 33 6.43 4.13 19.44
N GLY A 34 6.40 5.44 19.19
CA GLY A 34 5.17 6.23 19.20
C GLY A 34 4.29 6.02 17.97
N PHE A 35 2.99 5.90 18.19
CA PHE A 35 1.98 6.07 17.14
C PHE A 35 2.09 7.49 16.57
N LEU A 36 2.21 7.61 15.25
CA LEU A 36 2.32 8.89 14.55
C LEU A 36 0.96 9.47 14.17
N SER A 37 0.21 8.75 13.33
CA SER A 37 -1.08 9.20 12.81
C SER A 37 -1.88 8.03 12.21
N SER A 38 -3.16 8.28 11.97
CA SER A 38 -4.06 7.38 11.26
C SER A 38 -4.99 8.18 10.35
N PHE A 39 -5.40 7.59 9.23
CA PHE A 39 -6.39 8.18 8.33
C PHE A 39 -7.38 7.14 7.82
N GLY A 40 -8.51 7.64 7.29
CA GLY A 40 -9.62 6.82 6.82
C GLY A 40 -10.68 6.52 7.87
N SER A 41 -11.83 6.03 7.41
CA SER A 41 -12.94 5.57 8.26
C SER A 41 -13.65 4.39 7.59
N ASN A 42 -14.52 3.68 8.33
CA ASN A 42 -15.31 2.62 7.73
C ASN A 42 -16.30 3.17 6.70
N GLY A 43 -16.40 2.53 5.54
CA GLY A 43 -17.39 2.85 4.51
C GLY A 43 -16.91 2.56 3.09
N GLU A 44 -17.69 3.04 2.13
CA GLU A 44 -17.51 2.76 0.70
C GLU A 44 -17.13 4.03 -0.09
N GLY A 45 -17.14 5.20 0.56
CA GLY A 45 -16.75 6.47 -0.07
C GLY A 45 -15.24 6.60 -0.32
N ASN A 46 -14.83 7.68 -0.99
CA ASN A 46 -13.42 8.00 -1.24
C ASN A 46 -12.67 8.17 0.10
N GLY A 47 -11.57 7.44 0.26
CA GLY A 47 -10.80 7.44 1.51
C GLY A 47 -11.46 6.72 2.68
N GLN A 48 -12.57 6.04 2.45
CA GLN A 48 -13.14 5.08 3.39
C GLN A 48 -12.69 3.67 3.04
N PHE A 49 -12.69 2.79 4.03
CA PHE A 49 -12.21 1.42 3.91
C PHE A 49 -13.21 0.41 4.48
N ASN A 50 -13.17 -0.79 3.91
CA ASN A 50 -13.83 -1.97 4.45
C ASN A 50 -12.82 -3.11 4.46
N ALA A 51 -12.24 -3.38 5.63
CA ALA A 51 -11.15 -4.35 5.82
C ALA A 51 -9.96 -4.12 4.87
N PRO A 52 -9.18 -3.03 5.01
CA PRO A 52 -7.96 -2.84 4.22
C PRO A 52 -6.90 -3.87 4.63
N THR A 53 -6.31 -4.57 3.66
CA THR A 53 -5.46 -5.76 3.90
C THR A 53 -4.03 -5.63 3.40
N GLY A 54 -3.75 -4.69 2.49
CA GLY A 54 -2.44 -4.54 1.88
C GLY A 54 -2.09 -3.10 1.64
N VAL A 55 -0.81 -2.75 1.81
CA VAL A 55 -0.29 -1.39 1.62
C VAL A 55 1.09 -1.42 0.97
N ALA A 56 1.35 -0.47 0.07
CA ALA A 56 2.69 -0.15 -0.42
C ALA A 56 2.84 1.35 -0.60
N ILE A 57 4.08 1.79 -0.76
CA ILE A 57 4.42 3.19 -1.03
C ILE A 57 5.24 3.26 -2.29
N ASP A 58 4.88 4.16 -3.19
CA ASP A 58 5.59 4.39 -4.45
C ASP A 58 6.85 5.26 -4.28
N SER A 59 7.51 5.59 -5.41
CA SER A 59 8.68 6.45 -5.41
C SER A 59 8.38 7.93 -5.10
N GLN A 60 7.11 8.33 -5.11
CA GLN A 60 6.60 9.68 -4.88
C GLN A 60 5.99 9.82 -3.48
N ASP A 61 6.14 8.78 -2.66
CA ASP A 61 5.63 8.71 -1.30
C ASP A 61 4.09 8.74 -1.24
N ASN A 62 3.42 8.25 -2.30
CA ASN A 62 1.99 7.96 -2.27
C ASN A 62 1.73 6.59 -1.64
N ILE A 63 0.67 6.51 -0.84
CA ILE A 63 0.24 5.29 -0.14
C ILE A 63 -0.82 4.59 -0.99
N ILE A 64 -0.59 3.32 -1.33
CA ILE A 64 -1.49 2.51 -2.15
C ILE A 64 -2.05 1.39 -1.29
N VAL A 65 -3.37 1.28 -1.22
CA VAL A 65 -4.07 0.40 -0.28
C VAL A 65 -5.02 -0.54 -1.02
N ALA A 66 -4.90 -1.85 -0.78
CA ALA A 66 -5.89 -2.85 -1.17
C ALA A 66 -7.01 -2.86 -0.12
N ASP A 67 -8.21 -2.52 -0.58
CA ASP A 67 -9.42 -2.40 0.23
C ASP A 67 -10.30 -3.62 -0.03
N TRP A 68 -10.06 -4.69 0.75
CA TRP A 68 -10.55 -6.04 0.48
C TRP A 68 -12.07 -6.09 0.36
N GLY A 69 -12.78 -5.52 1.34
CA GLY A 69 -14.24 -5.57 1.43
C GLY A 69 -14.93 -4.71 0.37
N ASN A 70 -14.23 -3.72 -0.19
CA ASN A 70 -14.73 -2.88 -1.28
C ASN A 70 -14.20 -3.30 -2.66
N CYS A 71 -13.42 -4.39 -2.74
CA CYS A 71 -12.88 -4.96 -3.98
C CYS A 71 -12.15 -3.92 -4.87
N ARG A 72 -11.35 -3.04 -4.26
CA ARG A 72 -10.70 -1.92 -4.95
C ARG A 72 -9.29 -1.65 -4.44
N ILE A 73 -8.54 -0.85 -5.18
CA ILE A 73 -7.25 -0.30 -4.74
C ILE A 73 -7.33 1.23 -4.76
N GLN A 74 -6.99 1.86 -3.65
CA GLN A 74 -7.01 3.31 -3.43
C GLN A 74 -5.59 3.87 -3.32
N VAL A 75 -5.39 5.11 -3.76
CA VAL A 75 -4.12 5.83 -3.71
C VAL A 75 -4.30 7.12 -2.91
N PHE A 76 -3.35 7.41 -2.03
CA PHE A 76 -3.34 8.56 -1.12
C PHE A 76 -2.00 9.27 -1.14
N ASP A 77 -1.98 10.53 -0.73
CA ASP A 77 -0.73 11.20 -0.37
C ASP A 77 -0.24 10.73 1.02
N MET A 78 0.97 11.16 1.42
CA MET A 78 1.54 10.84 2.73
C MET A 78 0.76 11.44 3.92
N ASN A 79 -0.12 12.42 3.67
CA ASN A 79 -1.01 12.99 4.70
C ASN A 79 -2.33 12.21 4.84
N GLY A 80 -2.55 11.18 4.02
CA GLY A 80 -3.79 10.39 4.01
C GLY A 80 -4.92 11.00 3.18
N SER A 81 -4.65 12.00 2.35
CA SER A 81 -5.63 12.57 1.43
C SER A 81 -5.84 11.65 0.23
N PHE A 82 -7.09 11.32 -0.08
CA PHE A 82 -7.43 10.50 -1.23
C PHE A 82 -7.02 11.19 -2.54
N LEU A 83 -6.29 10.48 -3.40
CA LEU A 83 -5.87 10.94 -4.71
C LEU A 83 -6.70 10.30 -5.82
N SER A 84 -6.75 8.97 -5.85
CA SER A 84 -7.42 8.23 -6.93
C SER A 84 -7.66 6.76 -6.61
N PHE A 85 -8.38 6.07 -7.51
CA PHE A 85 -8.41 4.62 -7.57
C PHE A 85 -7.47 4.12 -8.67
N ILE A 86 -6.93 2.91 -8.52
CA ILE A 86 -6.32 2.20 -9.64
C ILE A 86 -7.42 1.68 -10.56
N ASN A 87 -7.27 1.86 -11.86
CA ASN A 87 -8.23 1.36 -12.85
C ASN A 87 -8.20 -0.17 -12.92
N THR A 88 -9.25 -0.80 -12.41
CA THR A 88 -9.47 -2.26 -12.44
C THR A 88 -10.68 -2.67 -13.29
N PHE A 89 -11.32 -1.74 -14.01
CA PHE A 89 -12.57 -2.03 -14.73
C PHE A 89 -12.46 -3.13 -15.79
N GLY A 90 -11.30 -3.25 -16.44
CA GLY A 90 -11.06 -4.28 -17.45
C GLY A 90 -10.92 -5.69 -16.88
N ASP A 91 -10.50 -5.80 -15.61
CA ASP A 91 -10.36 -7.07 -14.91
C ASP A 91 -10.60 -6.83 -13.41
N PRO A 92 -11.86 -6.87 -12.93
CA PRO A 92 -12.22 -6.47 -11.57
C PRO A 92 -11.58 -7.36 -10.49
N LEU A 93 -11.29 -6.77 -9.34
CA LEU A 93 -10.77 -7.50 -8.18
C LEU A 93 -11.88 -8.20 -7.41
N TYR A 94 -11.54 -9.30 -6.73
CA TYR A 94 -12.42 -9.97 -5.79
C TYR A 94 -11.66 -10.40 -4.55
N GLY A 95 -11.69 -9.57 -3.51
CA GLY A 95 -10.90 -9.78 -2.29
C GLY A 95 -9.39 -9.59 -2.50
N PRO A 96 -8.94 -8.38 -2.92
CA PRO A 96 -7.52 -8.07 -2.99
C PRO A 96 -6.92 -8.10 -1.58
N GLN A 97 -5.77 -8.77 -1.40
CA GLN A 97 -5.11 -8.92 -0.10
C GLN A 97 -3.82 -8.09 -0.02
N GLY A 98 -2.67 -8.73 -0.22
CA GLY A 98 -1.37 -8.07 -0.30
C GLY A 98 -1.13 -7.48 -1.68
N LEU A 99 -0.39 -6.38 -1.72
CA LEU A 99 0.05 -5.73 -2.94
C LEU A 99 1.54 -5.37 -2.87
N ALA A 100 2.18 -5.28 -4.03
CA ALA A 100 3.57 -4.89 -4.19
C ALA A 100 3.73 -4.00 -5.43
N LEU A 101 4.75 -3.16 -5.41
CA LEU A 101 5.11 -2.33 -6.55
C LEU A 101 6.31 -2.93 -7.27
N THR A 102 6.24 -2.87 -8.58
CA THR A 102 7.34 -3.22 -9.48
C THR A 102 8.16 -1.96 -9.81
N PRO A 103 9.45 -2.09 -10.15
CA PRO A 103 10.30 -0.94 -10.48
C PRO A 103 9.82 -0.09 -11.67
N ASP A 104 9.03 -0.69 -12.57
CA ASP A 104 8.41 -0.07 -13.74
C ASP A 104 7.04 0.56 -13.42
N GLY A 105 6.63 0.60 -12.15
CA GLY A 105 5.42 1.28 -11.71
C GLY A 105 4.14 0.46 -11.86
N HIS A 106 4.21 -0.86 -11.97
CA HIS A 106 3.00 -1.69 -11.88
C HIS A 106 2.68 -2.07 -10.45
N VAL A 107 1.37 -2.20 -10.18
CA VAL A 107 0.85 -2.74 -8.92
C VAL A 107 0.51 -4.20 -9.15
N VAL A 108 1.22 -5.08 -8.44
CA VAL A 108 0.93 -6.51 -8.37
C VAL A 108 0.10 -6.74 -7.12
N VAL A 109 -1.08 -7.35 -7.26
CA VAL A 109 -1.99 -7.61 -6.15
C VAL A 109 -2.38 -9.08 -6.12
N SER A 110 -2.43 -9.64 -4.92
CA SER A 110 -2.99 -10.95 -4.67
C SER A 110 -4.52 -10.85 -4.64
N ASP A 111 -5.16 -11.36 -5.70
CA ASP A 111 -6.60 -11.34 -5.87
C ASP A 111 -7.17 -12.68 -5.39
N SER A 112 -7.40 -12.77 -4.08
CA SER A 112 -7.63 -14.04 -3.39
C SER A 112 -8.92 -14.74 -3.83
N GLY A 113 -9.96 -13.98 -4.11
CA GLY A 113 -11.25 -14.48 -4.57
C GLY A 113 -11.28 -14.86 -6.05
N ASN A 114 -10.35 -14.33 -6.86
CA ASN A 114 -10.11 -14.80 -8.24
C ASN A 114 -8.98 -15.84 -8.35
N HIS A 115 -8.37 -16.22 -7.22
CA HIS A 115 -7.29 -17.23 -7.15
C HIS A 115 -6.09 -16.92 -8.03
N CYS A 116 -5.76 -15.64 -8.20
CA CYS A 116 -4.66 -15.22 -9.08
C CYS A 116 -3.89 -14.01 -8.53
N LEU A 117 -2.77 -13.73 -9.18
CA LEU A 117 -2.10 -12.44 -9.05
C LEU A 117 -2.50 -11.58 -10.23
N LYS A 118 -2.94 -10.35 -9.99
CA LYS A 118 -3.24 -9.37 -11.03
C LYS A 118 -2.20 -8.28 -11.05
N VAL A 119 -1.85 -7.82 -12.24
CA VAL A 119 -0.88 -6.75 -12.45
C VAL A 119 -1.60 -5.61 -13.15
N TYR A 120 -1.71 -4.48 -12.47
CA TYR A 120 -2.35 -3.29 -13.01
C TYR A 120 -1.34 -2.24 -13.37
N LYS A 121 -1.65 -1.52 -14.46
CA LYS A 121 -0.91 -0.35 -14.83
C LYS A 121 -1.15 0.76 -13.81
N TYR A 122 -0.09 1.18 -13.13
CA TYR A 122 -0.12 2.29 -12.19
C TYR A 122 0.90 3.34 -12.67
N LEU A 123 0.51 4.04 -13.73
CA LEU A 123 1.32 5.15 -14.21
C LEU A 123 1.17 6.35 -13.27
N GLN A 124 2.29 6.98 -12.99
CA GLN A 124 2.36 8.35 -12.52
C GLN A 124 2.38 9.29 -13.72
#